data_AF-A0A6P4CBT3-F1
#
_entry.id   AF-A0A6P4CBT3-F1
#
_cell.length_a   1.000
_cell.length_b   1.000
_cell.length_c   1.000
_cell.angle_alpha   90.00
_cell.angle_beta   90.00
_cell.angle_gamma   90.00
#
_symmetry.space_group_name_H-M   'P 1'
#
loop_
_entity.id
_entity.type
_entity.pdbx_description
1 polymer ?
#
loop_
_entity_poly.entity_id
_entity_poly.type
_entity_poly.pdbx_seq_one_letter_code
_entity_poly.pdbx_strand_id
1 'polypeptide(L)' 'MVNAIKGVFISCDIPMAQYIINMNASVPASDKFIIHILDSTHMFVQPQVEQMIRSQIAKFREDNTYVKPN' A
#
# COMPACT_ATOMS: atom_id res chain seq x y z
N MET A 1 -27.50 9.03 4.42
CA MET A 1 -26.97 9.10 3.04
C MET A 1 -25.68 8.31 2.99
N VAL A 2 -25.48 7.48 1.96
CA VAL A 2 -24.30 6.59 1.82
C VAL A 2 -23.43 7.15 0.71
N ASN A 3 -22.13 7.31 0.96
CA ASN A 3 -21.17 7.75 -0.07
C ASN A 3 -20.44 6.52 -0.62
N ALA A 4 -20.65 6.20 -1.90
CA ALA A 4 -20.03 5.06 -2.56
C ALA A 4 -18.86 5.55 -3.41
N ILE A 5 -17.64 5.14 -3.05
CA ILE A 5 -16.40 5.50 -3.75
C ILE A 5 -15.81 4.25 -4.38
N LYS A 6 -15.45 4.32 -5.67
CA LYS A 6 -14.71 3.26 -6.35
C LYS A 6 -13.24 3.30 -5.93
N GLY A 7 -12.66 2.15 -5.63
CA GLY A 7 -11.29 2.03 -5.19
C GLY A 7 -10.85 0.58 -5.11
N VAL A 8 -9.63 0.37 -4.63
CA VAL A 8 -9.03 -0.95 -4.46
C VAL A 8 -8.98 -1.27 -2.98
N PHE A 9 -9.52 -2.44 -2.62
CA PHE A 9 -9.42 -3.00 -1.29
C PHE A 9 -8.13 -3.81 -1.18
N ILE A 10 -7.31 -3.47 -0.19
CA ILE A 10 -6.04 -4.16 0.09
C ILE A 10 -6.19 -4.87 1.43
N SER A 11 -5.88 -6.17 1.43
CA SER A 11 -5.69 -7.00 2.62
C SER A 11 -4.24 -7.49 2.63
N CYS A 12 -3.54 -7.23 3.72
CA CYS A 12 -2.14 -7.64 3.92
C CYS A 12 -1.80 -7.77 5.41
N ASP A 13 -0.66 -8.36 5.72
CA ASP A 13 -0.11 -8.42 7.06
C ASP A 13 0.30 -7.03 7.58
N ILE A 14 0.39 -6.89 8.90
CA ILE A 14 0.62 -5.60 9.58
C ILE A 14 1.89 -4.89 9.08
N PRO A 15 3.06 -5.55 8.93
CA PRO A 15 4.27 -4.90 8.42
C PRO A 15 4.08 -4.31 7.03
N MET A 16 3.40 -5.03 6.13
CA MET A 16 3.12 -4.55 4.78
C MET A 16 2.14 -3.39 4.79
N ALA A 17 1.13 -3.42 5.67
CA ALA A 17 0.21 -2.29 5.84
C ALA A 17 0.95 -1.03 6.30
N GLN A 18 1.84 -1.15 7.29
CA GLN A 18 2.66 -0.03 7.77
C GLN A 18 3.60 0.50 6.68
N TYR A 19 4.17 -0.38 5.86
CA TYR A 19 4.99 0.02 4.72
C TYR A 19 4.20 0.87 3.71
N ILE A 20 2.97 0.46 3.35
CA ILE A 20 2.10 1.20 2.43
C ILE A 20 1.69 2.55 3.04
N ILE A 21 1.39 2.59 4.34
CA ILE A 21 1.07 3.84 5.06
C ILE A 21 2.25 4.81 5.02
N ASN A 22 3.47 4.32 5.24
CA ASN A 22 4.68 5.14 5.18
C ASN A 22 4.94 5.65 3.75
N MET A 23 4.72 4.82 2.73
CA MET A 23 4.80 5.23 1.33
C MET A 23 3.79 6.36 1.01
N ASN A 24 2.56 6.24 1.50
CA ASN A 24 1.54 7.30 1.35
C ASN A 24 1.88 8.58 2.15
N ALA A 25 2.58 8.46 3.27
CA ALA A 25 3.04 9.62 4.04
C ALA A 25 4.21 10.36 3.37
N SER A 26 4.97 9.66 2.53
CA SER A 26 6.17 10.17 1.87
C SER A 26 5.87 10.98 0.59
N VAL A 27 4.64 10.90 0.07
CA VAL A 27 4.23 11.66 -1.13
C VAL A 27 3.56 12.99 -0.76
N PRO A 28 3.56 13.99 -1.67
CA PRO A 28 2.84 15.25 -1.46
C PRO A 28 1.35 15.04 -1.19
N ALA A 29 0.70 16.03 -0.56
CA ALA A 29 -0.73 15.95 -0.22
C ALA A 29 -1.64 15.71 -1.45
N SER A 30 -1.26 16.21 -2.63
CA SER A 30 -1.97 15.99 -3.89
C SER A 30 -1.95 14.53 -4.35
N ASP A 31 -0.92 13.79 -3.95
CA ASP A 31 -0.61 12.47 -4.49
C ASP A 31 -0.90 11.36 -3.46
N LYS A 32 -1.44 11.74 -2.28
CA LYS A 32 -1.92 10.78 -1.29
C LYS A 32 -2.99 9.91 -1.92
N PHE A 33 -2.83 8.61 -1.75
CA PHE A 33 -3.63 7.60 -2.43
C PHE A 33 -4.45 6.72 -1.49
N ILE A 34 -4.17 6.74 -0.18
CA ILE A 34 -5.02 6.06 0.81
C ILE A 34 -6.29 6.89 1.03
N ILE A 35 -7.45 6.28 0.79
CA ILE A 35 -8.76 6.87 1.01
C ILE A 35 -9.17 6.64 2.47
N HIS A 36 -9.12 5.38 2.92
CA HIS A 36 -9.45 4.99 4.29
C HIS A 36 -8.56 3.84 4.79
N ILE A 37 -8.12 3.94 6.04
CA ILE A 37 -7.58 2.81 6.79
C ILE A 37 -8.76 2.18 7.52
N LEU A 38 -9.04 0.91 7.26
CA LEU A 38 -10.20 0.21 7.82
C LEU A 38 -9.84 -0.47 9.15
N ASP A 39 -8.66 -1.08 9.19
CA ASP A 39 -8.05 -1.66 10.38
C ASP A 39 -6.52 -1.79 10.17
N SER A 40 -5.84 -2.57 11.02
CA SER A 40 -4.38 -2.78 10.95
C SER A 40 -3.89 -3.59 9.74
N THR A 41 -4.78 -4.29 9.06
CA THR A 41 -4.51 -5.23 7.95
C THR A 41 -5.25 -4.88 6.66
N HIS A 42 -6.25 -3.99 6.75
CA HIS A 42 -7.13 -3.61 5.65
C HIS A 42 -7.13 -2.11 5.41
N MET A 43 -7.04 -1.75 4.13
CA MET A 43 -7.14 -0.36 3.70
C MET A 43 -7.81 -0.26 2.33
N PHE A 44 -8.37 0.92 2.08
CA PHE A 44 -9.00 1.27 0.82
C PHE A 44 -8.23 2.40 0.16
N VAL A 45 -7.79 2.16 -1.08
CA VAL A 45 -6.91 3.08 -1.83
C VAL A 45 -7.49 3.46 -3.18
N GLN A 46 -6.94 4.51 -3.78
CA GLN A 46 -7.29 4.93 -5.13
C GLN A 46 -6.90 3.84 -6.16
N PRO A 47 -7.69 3.62 -7.22
CA PRO A 47 -7.43 2.52 -8.16
C PRO A 47 -6.17 2.72 -9.00
N GLN A 48 -5.78 3.96 -9.26
CA GLN A 48 -4.63 4.33 -10.08
C GLN A 48 -3.26 3.93 -9.50
N VAL A 49 -3.19 3.64 -8.19
CA VAL A 49 -1.93 3.29 -7.53
C VAL A 49 -1.71 1.78 -7.39
N GLU A 50 -2.64 0.93 -7.85
CA GLU A 50 -2.54 -0.52 -7.69
C GLU A 50 -1.20 -1.06 -8.21
N GLN A 51 -0.84 -0.70 -9.45
CA GLN A 51 0.38 -1.19 -10.09
C GLN A 51 1.64 -0.69 -9.39
N MET A 52 1.63 0.55 -8.90
CA MET A 52 2.73 1.14 -8.15
C MET A 52 2.94 0.40 -6.83
N ILE A 53 1.86 0.17 -6.06
CA ILE A 53 1.91 -0.58 -4.80
C ILE A 53 2.45 -1.99 -5.04
N ARG A 54 1.94 -2.72 -6.05
CA ARG A 54 2.42 -4.07 -6.40
C ARG A 54 3.91 -4.10 -6.70
N SER A 55 4.39 -3.15 -7.51
CA SER A 55 5.80 -3.07 -7.90
C SER A 55 6.70 -2.76 -6.71
N GLN A 56 6.29 -1.81 -5.86
CA GLN A 56 7.07 -1.40 -4.70
C GLN A 56 7.13 -2.50 -3.63
N ILE A 57 6.04 -3.26 -3.43
CA ILE A 57 6.01 -4.43 -2.54
C ILE A 57 6.93 -5.54 -3.06
N ALA A 58 6.89 -5.83 -4.37
CA ALA A 58 7.77 -6.84 -4.96
C ALA A 58 9.24 -6.50 -4.74
N LYS A 59 9.62 -5.24 -5.01
CA LYS A 59 10.96 -4.72 -4.74
C LYS A 59 11.34 -4.81 -3.26
N PHE A 60 10.46 -4.34 -2.37
CA PHE A 60 10.71 -4.41 -0.93
C PHE A 60 10.96 -5.85 -0.47
N ARG A 61 10.22 -6.82 -0.99
CA ARG A 61 10.43 -8.24 -0.67
C ARG A 61 11.77 -8.75 -1.19
N GLU A 62 12.15 -8.38 -2.41
CA GLU A 62 13.43 -8.76 -3.01
C GLU A 62 14.60 -8.19 -2.19
N ASP A 63 14.57 -6.91 -1.86
CA ASP A 63 15.62 -6.21 -1.10
C ASP A 63 15.80 -6.80 0.33
N ASN A 64 14.74 -7.36 0.91
CA ASN A 64 14.76 -7.96 2.25
C ASN A 64 14.89 -9.50 2.24
N THR A 65 14.92 -10.13 1.06
CA THR A 65 15.12 -11.57 0.97
C THR A 65 16.61 -11.88 0.95
N TYR A 66 17.08 -12.65 1.93
CA TYR A 66 18.45 -13.12 1.95
C TYR A 66 18.73 -14.00 0.72
N VAL A 67 19.75 -13.61 -0.04
CA VAL A 67 20.32 -14.42 -1.12
C VAL A 67 21.69 -14.90 -0.67
N LYS A 68 21.92 -16.22 -0.72
CA LYS A 68 23.20 -16.80 -0.37
C LYS A 68 24.29 -16.20 -1.28
N PRO A 69 25.38 -15.64 -0.71
CA PRO A 69 26.53 -15.21 -1.50
C PRO A 69 27.13 -16.42 -2.24
N ASN A 70 27.45 -16.26 -3.51
CA ASN A 70 28.18 -17.26 -4.29
C ASN A 70 29.65 -17.33 -3.86
#